data_AF-A0A0C3P915-F1
#
_entry.id   AF-A0A0C3P915-F1
#
_cell.length_a   1.000
_cell.length_b   1.000
_cell.length_c   1.000
_cell.angle_alpha   90.00
_cell.angle_beta   90.00
_cell.angle_gamma   90.00
#
_symmetry.space_group_name_H-M   'P 1'
#
loop_
_entity.id
_entity.type
_entity.pdbx_description
1 polymer ?
#
loop_
_entity_poly.entity_id
_entity_poly.type
_entity_poly.pdbx_seq_one_letter_code
_entity_poly.pdbx_strand_id
1 'polypeptide(L)'
;MVVATSDYADHGRTPYGDVAACGLRTLHGLVDCSRCIAISLSTFVADLDQSDAELAIRILERVRLSGSSGVTKTMLPQFCVDPGQVLKLVQRMASLTPPVLVLTGYTTPVIVSSEHCARWTVTISEDPLTYVLPRRWLDVRGSRTDELWTAALRSVVGTVILRPGIRQAELCWRLKAVYDRQEVAEAVTFLEQEGLLEAKIGDPSGVLEQIREVPGWAGTLDEEEGMRVYWFIGKKGHWYRV
;
A
#
# COMPACT_ATOMS: atom_id res chain seq x y z
N MET A 1 26.36 -0.84 -10.53
CA MET A 1 26.05 -2.09 -11.26
C MET A 1 25.71 -1.69 -12.69
N VAL A 2 26.55 -2.05 -13.66
CA VAL A 2 26.33 -1.68 -15.07
C VAL A 2 25.43 -2.74 -15.68
N VAL A 3 24.14 -2.43 -15.83
CA VAL A 3 23.16 -3.30 -16.50
C VAL A 3 23.50 -3.35 -17.98
N ALA A 4 23.60 -4.56 -18.54
CA ALA A 4 23.93 -4.78 -19.94
C ALA A 4 22.91 -4.10 -20.87
N THR A 5 23.40 -3.51 -21.97
CA THR A 5 22.61 -2.71 -22.92
C THR A 5 21.45 -3.45 -23.59
N SER A 6 21.36 -4.79 -23.48
CA SER A 6 20.25 -5.59 -24.01
C SER A 6 19.01 -5.60 -23.13
N ASP A 7 19.12 -5.36 -21.82
CA ASP A 7 17.96 -5.38 -20.92
C ASP A 7 17.08 -4.14 -21.09
N TYR A 8 17.60 -3.04 -21.64
CA TYR A 8 16.83 -1.79 -21.82
C TYR A 8 15.74 -1.87 -22.90
N ALA A 9 15.85 -2.81 -23.85
CA ALA A 9 15.00 -2.83 -25.04
C ALA A 9 13.51 -3.08 -24.72
N ASP A 10 13.23 -3.78 -23.60
CA ASP A 10 11.87 -4.22 -23.25
C ASP A 10 11.22 -3.37 -22.13
N HIS A 11 11.91 -2.33 -21.66
CA HIS A 11 11.37 -1.41 -20.65
C HIS A 11 10.59 -0.23 -21.27
N GLY A 12 9.82 0.47 -20.43
CA GLY A 12 9.08 1.68 -20.83
C GLY A 12 7.79 1.43 -21.60
N ARG A 13 7.29 0.18 -21.63
CA ARG A 13 6.02 -0.19 -22.27
C ARG A 13 5.02 -0.82 -21.30
N THR A 14 3.75 -0.53 -21.49
CA THR A 14 2.60 -1.21 -20.84
C THR A 14 2.32 -2.55 -21.53
N PRO A 15 1.43 -3.41 -21.01
CA PRO A 15 1.05 -4.66 -21.68
C PRO A 15 0.41 -4.45 -23.05
N TYR A 16 -0.10 -3.24 -23.32
CA TYR A 16 -0.75 -2.85 -24.57
C TYR A 16 0.19 -2.15 -25.56
N GLY A 17 1.45 -1.94 -25.19
CA GLY A 17 2.46 -1.27 -26.02
C GLY A 17 2.51 0.26 -25.87
N ASP A 18 1.69 0.85 -25.00
CA ASP A 18 1.74 2.28 -24.67
C ASP A 18 3.00 2.63 -23.88
N VAL A 19 3.32 3.93 -23.79
CA VAL A 19 4.41 4.42 -22.93
C VAL A 19 4.05 4.17 -21.46
N ALA A 20 4.98 3.58 -20.72
CA ALA A 20 4.82 3.29 -19.30
C ALA A 20 5.76 4.12 -18.42
N ALA A 21 5.32 4.38 -17.19
CA ALA A 21 6.19 4.80 -16.10
C ALA A 21 7.11 3.63 -15.74
N CYS A 22 8.42 3.85 -15.89
CA CYS A 22 9.41 2.78 -15.82
C CYS A 22 10.42 3.04 -14.69
N GLY A 23 10.63 2.06 -13.81
CA GLY A 23 11.58 2.17 -12.69
C GLY A 23 13.05 2.34 -13.10
N LEU A 24 13.41 2.13 -14.37
CA LEU A 24 14.74 2.48 -14.89
C LEU A 24 14.87 3.96 -15.30
N ARG A 25 13.74 4.63 -15.56
CA ARG A 25 13.67 6.01 -16.03
C ARG A 25 13.22 6.99 -14.96
N THR A 26 12.42 6.53 -14.00
CA THR A 26 12.00 7.33 -12.84
C THR A 26 12.61 6.78 -11.56
N LEU A 27 13.01 7.70 -10.67
CA LEU A 27 13.50 7.39 -9.32
C LEU A 27 12.36 7.32 -8.28
N HIS A 28 11.17 7.81 -8.63
CA HIS A 28 10.04 7.95 -7.71
C HIS A 28 8.70 7.71 -8.42
N GLY A 29 7.66 7.43 -7.62
CA GLY A 29 6.32 7.20 -8.14
C GLY A 29 6.03 5.73 -8.45
N LEU A 30 4.84 5.50 -8.98
CA LEU A 30 4.36 4.16 -9.36
C LEU A 30 4.82 3.78 -10.77
N VAL A 31 5.03 2.48 -10.95
CA VAL A 31 5.56 1.87 -12.17
C VAL A 31 4.49 0.96 -12.76
N ASP A 32 4.11 1.19 -14.01
CA ASP A 32 3.21 0.32 -14.79
C ASP A 32 3.94 -0.37 -15.97
N CYS A 33 5.28 -0.28 -16.00
CA CYS A 33 6.10 -0.95 -17.00
C CYS A 33 6.07 -2.48 -16.84
N SER A 34 5.60 -3.18 -17.88
CA SER A 34 5.42 -4.64 -17.89
C SER A 34 6.68 -5.40 -17.51
N ARG A 35 7.84 -4.98 -18.02
CA ARG A 35 9.13 -5.63 -17.74
C ARG A 35 9.58 -5.43 -16.29
N CYS A 36 9.43 -4.22 -15.76
CA CYS A 36 9.72 -3.94 -14.34
C CYS A 36 8.86 -4.80 -13.40
N ILE A 37 7.56 -4.88 -13.69
CA ILE A 37 6.59 -5.67 -12.91
C ILE A 37 6.89 -7.16 -13.02
N ALA A 38 7.16 -7.67 -14.23
CA ALA A 38 7.51 -9.07 -14.45
C ALA A 38 8.80 -9.49 -13.73
N ILE A 39 9.85 -8.66 -13.78
CA ILE A 39 11.10 -8.90 -13.04
C ILE A 39 10.80 -8.95 -11.53
N SER A 40 10.11 -7.94 -10.99
CA SER A 40 9.78 -7.90 -9.57
C SER A 40 8.96 -9.11 -9.11
N LEU A 41 8.00 -9.56 -9.92
CA LEU A 41 7.23 -10.76 -9.65
C LEU A 41 8.12 -12.01 -9.66
N SER A 42 8.98 -12.15 -10.67
CA SER A 42 9.82 -13.34 -10.83
C SER A 42 10.81 -13.51 -9.68
N THR A 43 11.42 -12.41 -9.22
CA THR A 43 12.27 -12.41 -8.03
C THR A 43 11.47 -12.80 -6.79
N PHE A 44 10.30 -12.18 -6.60
CA PHE A 44 9.45 -12.48 -5.45
C PHE A 44 9.01 -13.95 -5.40
N VAL A 45 8.57 -14.51 -6.53
CA VAL A 45 8.12 -15.90 -6.62
C VAL A 45 9.26 -16.89 -6.40
N ALA A 46 10.48 -16.57 -6.85
CA ALA A 46 11.66 -17.41 -6.64
C ALA A 46 12.05 -17.56 -5.16
N ASP A 47 11.65 -16.59 -4.31
CA ASP A 47 11.92 -16.58 -2.87
C ASP A 47 10.80 -17.23 -2.04
N LEU A 48 9.76 -17.78 -2.68
CA LEU A 48 8.63 -18.45 -2.02
C LEU A 48 8.74 -19.97 -2.12
N ASP A 49 8.08 -20.67 -1.21
CA ASP A 49 7.79 -22.08 -1.44
C ASP A 49 6.79 -22.26 -2.59
N GLN A 50 6.70 -23.48 -3.11
CA GLN A 50 5.87 -23.80 -4.28
C GLN A 50 4.38 -23.43 -4.09
N SER A 51 3.84 -23.63 -2.88
CA SER A 51 2.43 -23.34 -2.60
C SER A 51 2.18 -21.84 -2.60
N ASP A 52 3.04 -21.07 -1.92
CA ASP A 52 2.96 -19.61 -1.87
C ASP A 52 3.22 -18.96 -3.23
N ALA A 53 4.15 -19.50 -4.02
CA ALA A 53 4.41 -19.10 -5.39
C ALA A 53 3.16 -19.23 -6.28
N GLU A 54 2.53 -20.41 -6.26
CA GLU A 54 1.29 -20.66 -7.01
C GLU A 54 0.13 -19.78 -6.54
N LEU A 55 0.06 -19.50 -5.24
CA LEU A 55 -0.97 -18.64 -4.67
C LEU A 55 -0.77 -17.17 -5.08
N ALA A 56 0.47 -16.66 -5.02
CA ALA A 56 0.82 -15.31 -5.44
C ALA A 56 0.50 -15.05 -6.92
N ILE A 57 0.80 -16.03 -7.80
CA ILE A 57 0.47 -15.97 -9.22
C ILE A 57 -1.05 -15.89 -9.41
N ARG A 58 -1.81 -16.77 -8.75
CA ARG A 58 -3.29 -16.77 -8.84
C ARG A 58 -3.92 -15.48 -8.31
N ILE A 59 -3.37 -14.91 -7.23
CA ILE A 59 -3.79 -13.60 -6.72
C ILE A 59 -3.59 -12.53 -7.80
N LEU A 60 -2.39 -12.46 -8.38
CA LEU A 60 -2.09 -11.44 -9.40
C LEU A 60 -2.94 -11.59 -10.65
N GLU A 61 -3.13 -12.80 -11.16
CA GLU A 61 -4.01 -13.08 -12.30
C GLU A 61 -5.44 -12.60 -12.03
N ARG A 62 -5.97 -12.91 -10.84
CA ARG A 62 -7.30 -12.46 -10.43
C ARG A 62 -7.39 -10.93 -10.41
N VAL A 63 -6.39 -10.26 -9.83
CA VAL A 63 -6.35 -8.80 -9.76
C VAL A 63 -6.22 -8.18 -11.15
N ARG A 64 -5.36 -8.71 -12.02
CA ARG A 64 -5.18 -8.26 -13.42
C ARG A 64 -6.48 -8.37 -14.22
N LEU A 65 -7.23 -9.47 -14.08
CA LEU A 65 -8.50 -9.66 -14.77
C LEU A 65 -9.56 -8.60 -14.39
N SER A 66 -9.43 -7.95 -13.23
CA SER A 66 -10.32 -6.87 -12.81
C SER A 66 -9.91 -5.49 -13.32
N GLY A 67 -8.79 -5.39 -14.04
CA GLY A 67 -8.33 -4.15 -14.67
C GLY A 67 -8.15 -3.02 -13.66
N SER A 68 -8.53 -1.80 -14.06
CA SER A 68 -8.50 -0.63 -13.19
C SER A 68 -9.55 -0.64 -12.08
N SER A 69 -10.58 -1.49 -12.16
CA SER A 69 -11.59 -1.58 -11.09
C SER A 69 -11.04 -2.27 -9.85
N GLY A 70 -10.02 -3.12 -10.02
CA GLY A 70 -9.39 -3.89 -8.96
C GLY A 70 -10.34 -4.88 -8.26
N VAL A 71 -9.88 -5.41 -7.14
CA VAL A 71 -10.64 -6.37 -6.31
C VAL A 71 -10.62 -5.97 -4.85
N THR A 72 -11.73 -6.19 -4.15
CA THR A 72 -11.76 -6.15 -2.68
C THR A 72 -11.21 -7.45 -2.11
N LYS A 73 -10.89 -7.46 -0.81
CA LYS A 73 -10.46 -8.68 -0.09
C LYS A 73 -11.45 -9.84 -0.26
N THR A 74 -12.75 -9.54 -0.22
CA THR A 74 -13.83 -10.54 -0.39
C THR A 74 -13.92 -11.12 -1.80
N MET A 75 -13.30 -10.46 -2.79
CA MET A 75 -13.24 -10.91 -4.19
C MET A 75 -11.94 -11.63 -4.54
N LEU A 76 -10.94 -11.59 -3.65
CA LEU A 76 -9.82 -12.51 -3.74
C LEU A 76 -10.39 -13.92 -3.61
N PRO A 77 -9.90 -14.88 -4.40
CA PRO A 77 -10.49 -16.20 -4.41
C PRO A 77 -10.56 -16.73 -2.98
N GLN A 78 -11.69 -17.36 -2.64
CA GLN A 78 -11.76 -18.27 -1.50
C GLN A 78 -10.92 -19.50 -1.86
N PHE A 79 -9.63 -19.30 -2.09
CA PHE A 79 -8.67 -20.38 -2.11
C PHE A 79 -8.96 -21.19 -0.85
N CYS A 80 -8.94 -22.52 -0.93
CA CYS A 80 -9.08 -23.40 0.24
C CYS A 80 -7.86 -23.29 1.19
N VAL A 81 -7.43 -22.06 1.44
CA VAL A 81 -6.19 -21.61 2.04
C VAL A 81 -6.55 -20.62 3.12
N ASP A 82 -5.69 -20.53 4.12
CA ASP A 82 -5.79 -19.56 5.19
C ASP A 82 -5.90 -18.11 4.66
N PRO A 83 -6.94 -17.34 5.04
CA PRO A 83 -7.09 -15.94 4.65
C PRO A 83 -5.91 -15.06 5.08
N GLY A 84 -5.28 -15.36 6.22
CA GLY A 84 -4.09 -14.67 6.70
C GLY A 84 -2.95 -14.75 5.70
N GLN A 85 -2.68 -15.95 5.19
CA GLN A 85 -1.67 -16.19 4.16
C GLN A 85 -1.92 -15.40 2.87
N VAL A 86 -3.17 -15.37 2.37
CA VAL A 86 -3.54 -14.61 1.17
C VAL A 86 -3.22 -13.12 1.36
N LEU A 87 -3.64 -12.54 2.49
CA LEU A 87 -3.42 -11.13 2.78
C LEU A 87 -1.95 -10.79 3.01
N LYS A 88 -1.19 -11.70 3.63
CA LYS A 88 0.27 -11.58 3.80
C LYS A 88 0.98 -11.50 2.45
N LEU A 89 0.62 -12.36 1.49
CA LEU A 89 1.18 -12.31 0.14
C LEU A 89 0.79 -11.02 -0.58
N VAL A 90 -0.46 -10.57 -0.49
CA VAL A 90 -0.90 -9.29 -1.07
C VAL A 90 -0.07 -8.12 -0.54
N GLN A 91 0.16 -8.05 0.77
CA GLN A 91 0.94 -6.98 1.38
C GLN A 91 2.42 -7.03 0.95
N ARG A 92 3.01 -8.22 0.90
CA ARG A 92 4.39 -8.40 0.42
C ARG A 92 4.53 -7.96 -1.04
N MET A 93 3.57 -8.34 -1.89
CA MET A 93 3.51 -7.92 -3.29
C MET A 93 3.34 -6.40 -3.46
N ALA A 94 2.55 -5.77 -2.58
CA ALA A 94 2.39 -4.32 -2.56
C ALA A 94 3.60 -3.57 -2.00
N SER A 95 4.49 -4.27 -1.28
CA SER A 95 5.70 -3.71 -0.68
C SER A 95 6.96 -3.92 -1.54
N LEU A 96 6.85 -4.56 -2.70
CA LEU A 96 7.99 -4.74 -3.60
C LEU A 96 8.45 -3.41 -4.21
N THR A 97 9.66 -3.39 -4.77
CA THR A 97 10.22 -2.22 -5.47
C THR A 97 10.69 -2.64 -6.87
N PRO A 98 9.92 -2.31 -7.94
CA PRO A 98 8.60 -1.67 -7.91
C PRO A 98 7.49 -2.60 -7.41
N PRO A 99 6.38 -2.07 -6.87
CA PRO A 99 5.27 -2.89 -6.42
C PRO A 99 4.57 -3.57 -7.61
N VAL A 100 4.08 -4.80 -7.41
CA VAL A 100 3.26 -5.54 -8.39
C VAL A 100 1.77 -5.29 -8.19
N LEU A 101 1.40 -4.95 -6.95
CA LEU A 101 0.05 -4.59 -6.54
C LEU A 101 0.07 -3.21 -5.91
N VAL A 102 -0.99 -2.43 -6.13
CA VAL A 102 -1.23 -1.14 -5.50
C VAL A 102 -2.49 -1.26 -4.65
N LEU A 103 -2.37 -0.85 -3.39
CA LEU A 103 -3.51 -0.72 -2.49
C LEU A 103 -4.10 0.68 -2.67
N THR A 104 -5.37 0.74 -3.03
CA THR A 104 -6.09 1.98 -3.29
C THR A 104 -7.55 1.89 -2.84
N GLY A 105 -8.42 2.80 -3.31
CA GLY A 105 -9.80 2.98 -2.88
C GLY A 105 -9.97 3.93 -1.70
N TYR A 106 -10.87 4.91 -1.86
CA TYR A 106 -11.15 5.96 -0.86
C TYR A 106 -12.24 5.55 0.14
N THR A 107 -13.23 4.79 -0.34
CA THR A 107 -14.35 4.28 0.49
C THR A 107 -14.02 2.90 1.04
N THR A 108 -13.63 1.99 0.16
CA THR A 108 -13.26 0.61 0.49
C THR A 108 -11.86 0.33 -0.05
N PRO A 109 -11.03 -0.45 0.67
CA PRO A 109 -9.74 -0.88 0.13
C PRO A 109 -9.93 -1.75 -1.11
N VAL A 110 -9.19 -1.43 -2.15
CA VAL A 110 -9.16 -2.14 -3.42
C VAL A 110 -7.71 -2.45 -3.77
N ILE A 111 -7.48 -3.67 -4.23
CA ILE A 111 -6.20 -4.15 -4.71
C ILE A 111 -6.22 -4.06 -6.23
N VAL A 112 -5.25 -3.36 -6.81
CA VAL A 112 -5.13 -3.13 -8.24
C VAL A 112 -3.76 -3.60 -8.70
N SER A 113 -3.66 -4.19 -9.89
CA SER A 113 -2.35 -4.51 -10.47
C SER A 113 -1.64 -3.22 -10.83
N SER A 114 -0.33 -3.15 -10.60
CA SER A 114 0.44 -1.96 -11.00
C SER A 114 0.35 -1.67 -12.50
N GLU A 115 0.05 -2.67 -13.33
CA GLU A 115 -0.23 -2.52 -14.78
C GLU A 115 -1.44 -1.62 -15.08
N HIS A 116 -2.33 -1.44 -14.09
CA HIS A 116 -3.54 -0.64 -14.21
C HIS A 116 -3.56 0.54 -13.23
N CYS A 117 -2.41 0.90 -12.65
CA CYS A 117 -2.33 1.95 -11.64
C CYS A 117 -2.66 3.35 -12.20
N ALA A 118 -2.44 3.58 -13.50
CA ALA A 118 -2.67 4.87 -14.18
C ALA A 118 -4.08 5.47 -13.91
N ARG A 119 -5.11 4.63 -13.70
CA ARG A 119 -6.48 5.11 -13.42
C ARG A 119 -6.67 5.65 -12.00
N TRP A 120 -5.76 5.32 -11.09
CA TRP A 120 -5.78 5.71 -9.68
C TRP A 120 -4.74 6.77 -9.33
N THR A 121 -3.95 7.19 -10.32
CA THR A 121 -2.82 8.09 -10.14
C THR A 121 -3.02 9.41 -10.87
N VAL A 122 -2.13 10.35 -10.58
CA VAL A 122 -1.96 11.59 -11.34
C VAL A 122 -0.60 11.55 -12.02
N THR A 123 -0.53 12.04 -13.25
CA THR A 123 0.73 12.25 -13.96
C THR A 123 1.36 13.56 -13.50
N ILE A 124 2.58 13.49 -12.95
CA ILE A 124 3.34 14.67 -12.51
C ILE A 124 4.47 15.06 -13.47
N SER A 125 4.83 14.14 -14.38
CA SER A 125 5.84 14.35 -15.41
C SER A 125 5.51 13.42 -16.58
N GLU A 126 5.64 13.92 -17.82
CA GLU A 126 5.48 13.14 -19.04
C GLU A 126 6.81 12.58 -19.55
N ASP A 127 7.93 13.21 -19.20
CA ASP A 127 9.28 12.76 -19.57
C ASP A 127 10.30 12.96 -18.42
N PRO A 128 10.66 11.90 -17.69
CA PRO A 128 10.10 10.55 -17.78
C PRO A 128 8.65 10.52 -17.27
N LEU A 129 7.81 9.65 -17.87
CA LEU A 129 6.44 9.44 -17.42
C LEU A 129 6.44 8.98 -15.97
N THR A 130 5.78 9.74 -15.10
CA THR A 130 5.80 9.52 -13.66
C THR A 130 4.40 9.67 -13.06
N TYR A 131 3.97 8.61 -12.36
CA TYR A 131 2.69 8.55 -11.68
C TYR A 131 2.86 8.65 -10.17
N VAL A 132 1.95 9.36 -9.50
CA VAL A 132 1.83 9.35 -8.04
C VAL A 132 0.39 9.13 -7.62
N LEU A 133 0.20 8.49 -6.46
CA LEU A 133 -1.11 8.46 -5.82
C LEU A 133 -1.44 9.88 -5.32
N PRO A 134 -2.64 10.40 -5.57
CA PRO A 134 -3.04 11.70 -5.03
C PRO A 134 -2.95 11.68 -3.50
N ARG A 135 -2.15 12.58 -2.93
CA ARG A 135 -2.07 12.82 -1.49
C ARG A 135 -2.05 14.30 -1.25
N ARG A 136 -2.71 14.74 -0.20
CA ARG A 136 -2.79 16.16 0.17
C ARG A 136 -1.45 16.77 0.53
N TRP A 137 -0.50 15.96 1.01
CA TRP A 137 0.87 16.40 1.28
C TRP A 137 1.80 16.29 0.07
N LEU A 138 1.30 16.05 -1.15
CA LEU A 138 2.09 16.13 -2.36
C LEU A 138 1.74 17.41 -3.13
N ASP A 139 2.76 18.13 -3.59
CA ASP A 139 2.57 19.28 -4.47
C ASP A 139 2.31 18.84 -5.92
N VAL A 140 2.13 19.81 -6.82
CA VAL A 140 1.89 19.57 -8.26
C VAL A 140 3.05 18.87 -8.97
N ARG A 141 4.23 18.78 -8.34
CA ARG A 141 5.41 18.08 -8.84
C ARG A 141 5.58 16.72 -8.16
N GLY A 142 4.64 16.31 -7.30
CA GLY A 142 4.74 15.11 -6.48
C GLY A 142 5.78 15.17 -5.37
N SER A 143 6.25 16.37 -5.01
CA SER A 143 7.16 16.56 -3.87
C SER A 143 6.36 16.67 -2.57
N ARG A 144 6.86 16.05 -1.50
CA ARG A 144 6.19 16.10 -0.20
C ARG A 144 6.29 17.50 0.42
N THR A 145 5.15 18.06 0.80
CA THR A 145 5.05 19.27 1.63
C THR A 145 5.10 18.88 3.10
N ASP A 146 6.24 19.11 3.75
CA ASP A 146 6.52 18.63 5.10
C ASP A 146 5.57 19.24 6.15
N GLU A 147 5.06 20.46 5.96
CA GLU A 147 4.08 21.07 6.86
C GLU A 147 2.75 20.31 6.85
N LEU A 148 2.26 19.94 5.66
CA LEU A 148 1.01 19.20 5.50
C LEU A 148 1.15 17.76 6.01
N TRP A 149 2.30 17.13 5.73
CA TRP A 149 2.64 15.82 6.28
C TRP A 149 2.67 15.86 7.82
N THR A 150 3.39 16.82 8.40
CA THR A 150 3.47 17.00 9.86
C THR A 150 2.09 17.27 10.47
N ALA A 151 1.24 18.04 9.79
CA ALA A 151 -0.14 18.29 10.23
C ALA A 151 -0.98 17.01 10.26
N ALA A 152 -0.85 16.12 9.27
CA ALA A 152 -1.51 14.81 9.25
C ALA A 152 -1.07 13.95 10.43
N LEU A 153 0.26 13.83 10.65
CA LEU A 153 0.82 13.09 11.78
C LEU A 153 0.30 13.61 13.12
N ARG A 154 0.34 14.94 13.33
CA ARG A 154 -0.19 15.57 14.56
C ARG A 154 -1.69 15.35 14.75
N SER A 155 -2.46 15.33 13.67
CA SER A 155 -3.91 15.08 13.72
C SER A 155 -4.21 13.66 14.21
N VAL A 156 -3.47 12.66 13.70
CA VAL A 156 -3.57 11.27 14.14
C VAL A 156 -3.14 11.13 15.61
N VAL A 157 -1.94 11.59 15.96
CA VAL A 157 -1.40 11.49 17.32
C VAL A 157 -2.30 12.21 18.32
N GLY A 158 -2.72 13.44 18.02
CA GLY A 158 -3.63 14.22 18.87
C GLY A 158 -4.95 13.50 19.13
N THR A 159 -5.51 12.85 18.10
CA THR A 159 -6.74 12.06 18.25
C THR A 159 -6.53 10.85 19.16
N VAL A 160 -5.42 10.11 19.00
CA VAL A 160 -5.09 8.95 19.85
C VAL A 160 -4.81 9.37 21.30
N ILE A 161 -4.15 10.51 21.53
CA ILE A 161 -3.91 11.04 22.88
C ILE A 161 -5.24 11.36 23.58
N LEU A 162 -6.14 12.04 22.88
CA LEU A 162 -7.44 12.43 23.44
C LEU A 162 -8.37 11.22 23.63
N ARG A 163 -8.13 10.13 22.89
CA ARG A 163 -8.92 8.89 22.93
C ARG A 163 -8.02 7.66 22.85
N PRO A 164 -7.31 7.32 23.94
CA PRO A 164 -6.47 6.12 23.96
C PRO A 164 -7.31 4.87 23.72
N GLY A 165 -6.84 3.97 22.85
CA GLY A 165 -7.62 2.81 22.43
C GLY A 165 -8.71 3.15 21.43
N ILE A 166 -8.58 4.24 20.66
CA ILE A 166 -9.48 4.50 19.54
C ILE A 166 -9.34 3.40 18.47
N ARG A 167 -10.47 2.96 17.91
CA ARG A 167 -10.49 1.98 16.83
C ARG A 167 -9.99 2.59 15.52
N GLN A 168 -9.33 1.83 14.66
CA GLN A 168 -8.91 2.31 13.33
C GLN A 168 -10.08 2.88 12.53
N ALA A 169 -11.23 2.21 12.51
CA ALA A 169 -12.41 2.70 11.80
C ALA A 169 -12.94 4.03 12.39
N GLU A 170 -12.92 4.18 13.72
CA GLU A 170 -13.32 5.43 14.38
C GLU A 170 -12.31 6.56 14.11
N LEU A 171 -11.01 6.25 14.11
CA LEU A 171 -9.95 7.20 13.78
C LEU A 171 -10.14 7.76 12.36
N CYS A 172 -10.35 6.90 11.36
CA CYS A 172 -10.70 7.31 10.01
C CYS A 172 -11.97 8.17 9.98
N TRP A 173 -13.03 7.76 10.70
CA TRP A 173 -14.28 8.51 10.73
C TRP A 173 -14.13 9.91 11.33
N ARG A 174 -13.28 10.08 12.36
CA ARG A 174 -13.03 11.39 12.98
C ARG A 174 -12.22 12.32 12.08
N LEU A 175 -11.30 11.76 11.30
CA LEU A 175 -10.39 12.51 10.44
C LEU A 175 -10.93 12.72 9.01
N LYS A 176 -12.04 12.07 8.64
CA LYS A 176 -12.64 12.09 7.29
C LYS A 176 -12.98 13.47 6.72
N ALA A 177 -13.11 14.49 7.58
CA ALA A 177 -13.38 15.85 7.14
C ALA A 177 -12.16 16.50 6.46
N VAL A 178 -10.96 15.97 6.70
CA VAL A 178 -9.69 16.56 6.25
C VAL A 178 -8.84 15.54 5.49
N TYR A 179 -8.85 14.29 5.91
CA TYR A 179 -8.02 13.22 5.37
C TYR A 179 -8.89 12.05 4.90
N ASP A 180 -8.51 11.45 3.78
CA ASP A 180 -9.14 10.21 3.35
C ASP A 180 -8.61 8.98 4.12
N ARG A 181 -9.18 7.81 3.84
CA ARG A 181 -8.81 6.55 4.50
C ARG A 181 -7.33 6.19 4.28
N GLN A 182 -6.83 6.35 3.05
CA GLN A 182 -5.46 5.99 2.70
C GLN A 182 -4.48 6.93 3.39
N GLU A 183 -4.80 8.22 3.43
CA GLU A 183 -3.99 9.22 4.10
C GLU A 183 -3.86 8.94 5.60
N VAL A 184 -4.98 8.59 6.26
CA VAL A 184 -4.96 8.16 7.66
C VAL A 184 -4.13 6.88 7.83
N ALA A 185 -4.27 5.90 6.94
CA ALA A 185 -3.51 4.65 7.00
C ALA A 185 -2.00 4.86 6.80
N GLU A 186 -1.58 5.76 5.90
CA GLU A 186 -0.17 6.10 5.69
C GLU A 186 0.43 6.81 6.91
N ALA A 187 -0.29 7.77 7.47
CA ALA A 187 0.14 8.47 8.69
C ALA A 187 0.26 7.49 9.88
N VAL A 188 -0.73 6.61 10.06
CA VAL A 188 -0.71 5.57 11.11
C VAL A 188 0.45 4.60 10.90
N THR A 189 0.66 4.11 9.67
CA THR A 189 1.76 3.20 9.33
C THR A 189 3.10 3.82 9.68
N PHE A 190 3.33 5.07 9.30
CA PHE A 190 4.56 5.80 9.61
C PHE A 190 4.76 5.92 11.14
N LEU A 191 3.72 6.34 11.87
CA LEU A 191 3.80 6.50 13.32
C LEU A 191 4.02 5.17 14.06
N GLU A 192 3.46 4.07 13.57
CA GLU A 192 3.71 2.73 14.12
C GLU A 192 5.17 2.31 13.87
N GLN A 193 5.70 2.51 12.66
CA GLN A 193 7.10 2.21 12.31
C GLN A 193 8.10 3.00 13.17
N GLU A 194 7.80 4.27 13.44
CA GLU A 194 8.59 5.11 14.35
C GLU A 194 8.41 4.74 15.83
N GLY A 195 7.49 3.81 16.15
CA GLY A 195 7.18 3.39 17.52
C GLY A 195 6.46 4.45 18.35
N LEU A 196 5.88 5.46 17.70
CA LEU A 196 5.06 6.51 18.31
C LEU A 196 3.62 6.04 18.53
N LEU A 197 3.14 5.11 17.71
CA LEU A 197 1.89 4.39 17.92
C LEU A 197 2.13 2.90 18.11
N GLU A 198 1.23 2.26 18.83
CA GLU A 198 1.17 0.81 19.01
C GLU A 198 -0.27 0.33 18.75
N ALA A 199 -0.43 -0.65 17.87
CA ALA A 199 -1.70 -1.35 17.68
C ALA A 199 -1.88 -2.48 18.70
N LYS A 200 -3.11 -2.61 19.20
CA LYS A 200 -3.62 -3.83 19.83
C LYS A 200 -4.75 -4.40 18.98
N ILE A 201 -4.67 -5.69 18.69
CA ILE A 201 -5.61 -6.37 17.82
C ILE A 201 -6.55 -7.20 18.70
N GLY A 202 -7.85 -6.94 18.59
CA GLY A 202 -8.92 -7.71 19.22
C GLY A 202 -9.50 -8.75 18.28
N ASP A 203 -8.66 -9.50 17.57
CA ASP A 203 -9.06 -10.48 16.57
C ASP A 203 -9.00 -11.90 17.13
N PRO A 204 -10.14 -12.55 17.41
CA PRO A 204 -10.15 -13.92 17.91
C PRO A 204 -9.69 -14.94 16.85
N SER A 205 -9.72 -14.58 15.56
CA SER A 205 -9.29 -15.49 14.48
C SER A 205 -7.78 -15.58 14.29
N GLY A 206 -7.03 -14.60 14.82
CA GLY A 206 -5.58 -14.48 14.65
C GLY A 206 -5.12 -14.05 13.25
N VAL A 207 -6.02 -13.88 12.29
CA VAL A 207 -5.71 -13.46 10.92
C VAL A 207 -5.06 -12.09 10.91
N LEU A 208 -5.58 -11.14 11.70
CA LEU A 208 -5.04 -9.78 11.77
C LEU A 208 -3.64 -9.73 12.40
N GLU A 209 -3.31 -10.65 13.30
CA GLU A 209 -1.97 -10.74 13.88
C GLU A 209 -0.95 -11.24 12.87
N GLN A 210 -1.33 -12.18 11.99
CA GLN A 210 -0.44 -12.67 10.94
C GLN A 210 -0.08 -11.59 9.92
N ILE A 211 -1.04 -10.74 9.53
CA ILE A 211 -0.80 -9.68 8.54
C ILE A 211 -0.03 -8.49 9.14
N ARG A 212 -0.06 -8.30 10.46
CA ARG A 212 0.64 -7.22 11.15
C ARG A 212 2.16 -7.31 10.96
N GLU A 213 2.69 -8.51 10.72
CA GLU A 213 4.11 -8.73 10.45
C GLU A 213 4.62 -7.95 9.22
N VAL A 214 3.72 -7.56 8.31
CA VAL A 214 4.09 -6.82 7.10
C VAL A 214 3.89 -5.31 7.30
N PRO A 215 4.91 -4.48 7.04
CA PRO A 215 4.77 -3.03 7.07
C PRO A 215 3.60 -2.53 6.21
N GLY A 216 2.86 -1.54 6.70
CA GLY A 216 1.72 -0.98 5.97
C GLY A 216 0.43 -1.78 6.06
N TRP A 217 0.36 -2.79 6.94
CA TRP A 217 -0.83 -3.61 7.12
C TRP A 217 -2.10 -2.82 7.44
N ALA A 218 -1.98 -1.69 8.16
CA ALA A 218 -3.12 -0.82 8.48
C ALA A 218 -3.83 -0.29 7.23
N GLY A 219 -3.12 -0.16 6.10
CA GLY A 219 -3.68 0.27 4.82
C GLY A 219 -4.53 -0.79 4.12
N THR A 220 -4.40 -2.07 4.48
CA THR A 220 -5.26 -3.12 3.90
C THR A 220 -6.56 -3.30 4.65
N LEU A 221 -6.64 -2.83 5.91
CA LEU A 221 -7.83 -3.03 6.74
C LEU A 221 -9.07 -2.52 6.01
N ASP A 222 -10.18 -3.24 6.10
CA ASP A 222 -11.50 -2.74 5.75
C ASP A 222 -12.17 -2.08 6.98
N GLU A 223 -13.47 -1.78 6.87
CA GLU A 223 -14.21 -1.17 7.99
C GLU A 223 -14.40 -2.14 9.15
N GLU A 224 -14.69 -3.41 8.89
CA GLU A 224 -14.96 -4.42 9.92
C GLU A 224 -13.67 -4.79 10.66
N GLU A 225 -12.59 -5.05 9.94
CA GLU A 225 -11.26 -5.28 10.51
C GLU A 225 -10.78 -4.05 11.28
N GLY A 226 -11.05 -2.85 10.75
CA GLY A 226 -10.74 -1.58 11.41
C GLY A 226 -11.47 -1.37 12.73
N MET A 227 -12.57 -2.08 12.98
CA MET A 227 -13.27 -2.07 14.28
C MET A 227 -12.59 -2.97 15.33
N ARG A 228 -11.67 -3.84 14.91
CA ARG A 228 -10.93 -4.78 15.77
C ARG A 228 -9.51 -4.31 16.08
N VAL A 229 -9.05 -3.23 15.46
CA VAL A 229 -7.71 -2.65 15.69
C VAL A 229 -7.82 -1.40 16.54
N TYR A 230 -7.08 -1.36 17.65
CA TYR A 230 -7.09 -0.28 18.63
C TYR A 230 -5.71 0.38 18.71
N TRP A 231 -5.67 1.72 18.67
CA TRP A 231 -4.41 2.47 18.68
C TRP A 231 -4.12 3.11 20.04
N PHE A 232 -2.86 3.01 20.45
CA PHE A 232 -2.32 3.59 21.67
C PHE A 232 -1.05 4.37 21.35
N ILE A 233 -0.67 5.29 22.23
CA ILE A 233 0.65 5.91 22.16
C ILE A 233 1.71 4.87 22.52
N GLY A 234 2.68 4.71 21.62
CA GLY A 234 3.77 3.77 21.76
C GLY A 234 4.71 4.17 22.90
N LYS A 235 5.44 3.18 23.43
CA LYS A 235 6.32 3.36 24.61
C LYS A 235 7.47 4.35 24.38
N LYS A 236 7.86 4.60 23.13
CA LYS A 236 8.92 5.56 22.78
C LYS A 236 8.41 7.01 22.70
N GLY A 237 7.09 7.24 22.74
CA GLY A 237 6.48 8.55 22.54
C GLY A 237 6.47 9.42 23.80
N HIS A 238 7.58 10.08 24.13
CA HIS A 238 7.55 11.25 25.02
C HIS A 238 7.14 12.51 24.24
N TRP A 239 5.89 12.58 23.79
CA TRP A 239 5.42 13.69 22.94
C TRP A 239 5.29 15.03 23.69
N TYR A 240 5.33 15.01 25.02
CA TYR A 240 5.14 16.17 25.91
C TYR A 240 6.44 16.78 26.46
N ARG A 241 7.62 16.40 25.96
CA ARG A 241 8.84 17.18 26.24
C ARG A 241 8.85 18.42 25.34
N VAL A 242 8.10 19.43 25.76
CA VAL A 242 8.32 20.85 25.43
C VAL A 242 9.49 21.35 26.26
#